data_AF-A0A093HQ27-F1
#
_entry.id   AF-A0A093HQ27-F1
#
_cell.length_a   1.000
_cell.length_b   1.000
_cell.length_c   1.000
_cell.angle_alpha   90.00
_cell.angle_beta   90.00
_cell.angle_gamma   90.00
#
_symmetry.space_group_name_H-M   'P 1'
#
loop_
_entity.id
_entity.type
_entity.pdbx_description
1 polymer ?
#
loop_
_entity_poly.entity_id
_entity_poly.type
_entity_poly.pdbx_seq_one_letter_code
_entity_poly.pdbx_strand_id
1 'polypeptide(L)'
;GEEVKNPQKAIPIGIVASLLICFVAYFGVSAALTLMMPYYLLDTNSPLPNAFKYVSWEGANYAVAVGSLCALSTSLLGSMFPMPRIIYAMAEDGLLFKFLAKVSEKRKTPIIATVTSGAIAAVMAFLFDLKDLVDLMSIGTLLAYSLVAACVLVLRYQPEQPNLAYQMARTTEETDNNESVSTSESQTGFLPEEEEKCSLRAILCPPNSDPSKFSGSVVNISTFIIGFLIVGSCILTAIEPSILIKAVWIIAAILVLVVSFVIWKQPESKTKLSFKVPLLPLLPVVSIFVNVYLMMQLDLGTWIRFAIWMLIGFVIYFTYGIWHSVEATYTATADVERNADAGSDSCK
;
A
#
# COMPACT_ATOMS: atom_id res chain seq x y z
N GLY A 1 -4.47 -6.09 -15.50
CA GLY A 1 -5.47 -5.03 -15.73
C GLY A 1 -5.79 -4.94 -17.20
N GLU A 2 -4.75 -4.79 -18.02
CA GLU A 2 -4.83 -4.62 -19.49
C GLU A 2 -5.52 -5.79 -20.23
N GLU A 3 -5.44 -7.01 -19.70
CA GLU A 3 -6.07 -8.19 -20.31
C GLU A 3 -7.53 -8.44 -19.87
N VAL A 4 -8.07 -7.64 -18.95
CA VAL A 4 -9.39 -7.89 -18.34
C VAL A 4 -10.46 -7.01 -18.99
N LYS A 5 -11.51 -7.64 -19.52
CA LYS A 5 -12.69 -6.94 -20.04
C LYS A 5 -13.43 -6.20 -18.90
N ASN A 6 -13.52 -4.87 -19.00
CA ASN A 6 -14.08 -3.98 -17.96
C ASN A 6 -13.34 -4.09 -16.59
N PRO A 7 -12.10 -3.58 -16.50
CA PRO A 7 -11.25 -3.75 -15.32
C PRO A 7 -11.84 -3.10 -14.06
N GLN A 8 -12.59 -2.01 -14.20
CA GLN A 8 -13.19 -1.25 -13.09
C GLN A 8 -14.15 -2.10 -12.24
N LYS A 9 -14.85 -3.06 -12.86
CA LYS A 9 -15.79 -3.95 -12.16
C LYS A 9 -15.21 -5.34 -11.92
N ALA A 10 -14.48 -5.88 -12.90
CA ALA A 10 -13.97 -7.24 -12.83
C ALA A 10 -12.85 -7.40 -11.78
N ILE A 11 -11.95 -6.41 -11.64
CA ILE A 11 -10.83 -6.49 -10.69
C ILE A 11 -11.33 -6.53 -9.23
N PRO A 12 -12.22 -5.62 -8.77
CA PRO A 12 -12.73 -5.67 -7.40
C PRO A 12 -13.49 -6.96 -7.08
N ILE A 13 -14.33 -7.42 -8.01
CA ILE A 13 -15.07 -8.68 -7.84
C ILE A 13 -14.10 -9.86 -7.76
N GLY A 14 -13.07 -9.89 -8.61
CA GLY A 14 -12.05 -10.93 -8.58
C GLY A 14 -11.28 -10.97 -7.26
N ILE A 15 -10.89 -9.81 -6.72
CA ILE A 15 -10.21 -9.73 -5.41
C ILE A 15 -11.12 -10.24 -4.29
N VAL A 16 -12.35 -9.76 -4.19
CA VAL A 16 -13.27 -10.17 -3.11
C VAL A 16 -13.65 -11.64 -3.23
N ALA A 17 -13.95 -12.13 -4.43
CA ALA A 17 -14.31 -13.53 -4.64
C ALA A 17 -13.14 -14.47 -4.34
N SER A 18 -11.92 -14.15 -4.81
CA SER A 18 -10.74 -14.96 -4.51
C SER A 18 -10.40 -14.98 -3.02
N LEU A 19 -10.45 -13.83 -2.33
CA LEU A 19 -10.26 -13.76 -0.88
C LEU A 19 -11.29 -14.57 -0.11
N LEU A 20 -12.57 -14.51 -0.50
CA LEU A 20 -13.63 -15.29 0.14
C LEU A 20 -13.43 -16.80 -0.04
N ILE A 21 -13.08 -17.23 -1.26
CA ILE A 21 -12.78 -18.64 -1.54
C ILE A 21 -11.58 -19.11 -0.71
N CYS A 22 -10.50 -18.32 -0.67
CA CYS A 22 -9.33 -18.63 0.15
C CYS A 22 -9.67 -18.69 1.64
N PHE A 23 -10.49 -17.77 2.14
CA PHE A 23 -10.95 -17.77 3.53
C PHE A 23 -11.71 -19.05 3.89
N VAL A 24 -12.69 -19.45 3.07
CA VAL A 24 -13.47 -20.68 3.28
C VAL A 24 -12.56 -21.90 3.21
N ALA A 25 -11.62 -21.95 2.27
CA ALA A 25 -10.67 -23.04 2.14
C ALA A 25 -9.74 -23.14 3.36
N TYR A 26 -9.14 -22.04 3.82
CA TYR A 26 -8.25 -22.04 4.99
C TYR A 26 -8.98 -22.38 6.29
N PHE A 27 -10.19 -21.84 6.47
CA PHE A 27 -11.03 -22.20 7.61
C PHE A 27 -11.39 -23.69 7.56
N GLY A 28 -11.82 -24.19 6.40
CA GLY A 28 -12.17 -25.59 6.20
C GLY A 28 -11.00 -26.55 6.46
N VAL A 29 -9.81 -26.25 5.94
CA VAL A 29 -8.60 -27.04 6.18
C VAL A 29 -8.20 -27.01 7.64
N SER A 30 -8.23 -25.85 8.31
CA SER A 30 -7.89 -25.74 9.72
C SER A 30 -8.87 -26.51 10.62
N ALA A 31 -10.17 -26.41 10.34
CA ALA A 31 -11.20 -27.17 11.04
C ALA A 31 -11.04 -28.68 10.82
N ALA A 32 -10.87 -29.13 9.57
CA ALA A 32 -10.67 -30.55 9.25
C ALA A 32 -9.42 -31.13 9.91
N LEU A 33 -8.31 -30.38 9.89
CA LEU A 33 -7.04 -30.82 10.47
C LEU A 33 -7.14 -30.99 12.00
N THR A 34 -7.77 -30.02 12.68
CA THR A 34 -7.96 -30.08 14.14
C THR A 34 -9.00 -31.11 14.59
N LEU A 35 -9.96 -31.47 13.72
CA LEU A 35 -10.86 -32.61 13.92
C LEU A 35 -10.15 -33.96 13.74
N MET A 36 -9.17 -34.01 12.84
CA MET A 36 -8.45 -35.22 12.49
C MET A 36 -7.38 -35.61 13.52
N MET A 37 -6.70 -34.60 14.09
CA MET A 37 -5.59 -34.80 15.02
C MET A 37 -5.58 -33.68 16.08
N PRO A 38 -5.35 -33.99 17.37
CA PRO A 38 -5.33 -32.99 18.41
C PRO A 38 -4.17 -31.99 18.22
N TYR A 39 -4.43 -30.72 18.52
CA TYR A 39 -3.52 -29.59 18.22
C TYR A 39 -2.10 -29.72 18.81
N TYR A 40 -1.94 -30.44 19.92
CA TYR A 40 -0.66 -30.61 20.60
C TYR A 40 0.26 -31.66 19.95
N LEU A 41 -0.24 -32.48 19.03
CA LEU A 41 0.57 -33.47 18.31
C LEU A 41 0.94 -33.02 16.89
N LEU A 42 0.43 -31.87 16.44
CA LEU A 42 0.67 -31.36 15.10
C LEU A 42 2.13 -30.94 14.92
N ASP A 43 2.76 -31.52 13.89
CA ASP A 43 4.12 -31.20 13.51
C ASP A 43 4.20 -29.80 12.88
N THR A 44 5.21 -29.03 13.24
CA THR A 44 5.38 -27.64 12.78
C THR A 44 5.87 -27.54 11.33
N ASN A 45 6.55 -28.56 10.81
CA ASN A 45 7.16 -28.54 9.47
C ASN A 45 6.26 -29.17 8.42
N SER A 46 5.56 -30.25 8.76
CA SER A 46 4.68 -30.99 7.84
C SER A 46 3.36 -31.42 8.50
N PRO A 47 2.50 -30.46 8.90
CA PRO A 47 1.28 -30.74 9.66
C PRO A 47 0.29 -31.62 8.88
N LEU A 48 0.08 -31.33 7.60
CA LEU A 48 -0.87 -32.02 6.74
C LEU A 48 -0.47 -33.49 6.44
N PRO A 49 0.73 -33.79 5.89
CA PRO A 49 1.19 -35.17 5.67
C PRO A 49 1.17 -36.03 6.93
N ASN A 50 1.65 -35.49 8.05
CA ASN A 50 1.73 -36.22 9.32
C ASN A 50 0.36 -36.54 9.90
N ALA A 51 -0.61 -35.64 9.73
CA ALA A 51 -1.96 -35.89 10.19
C ALA A 51 -2.64 -37.03 9.39
N PHE A 52 -2.45 -37.11 8.06
CA PHE A 52 -2.96 -38.25 7.28
C PHE A 52 -2.28 -39.58 7.62
N LYS A 53 -0.99 -39.52 7.96
CA LYS A 53 -0.25 -40.67 8.50
C LYS A 53 -0.81 -41.14 9.84
N TYR A 54 -1.19 -40.20 10.73
CA TYR A 54 -1.80 -40.52 12.03
C TYR A 54 -3.14 -41.28 11.88
N VAL A 55 -3.97 -40.91 10.90
CA VAL A 55 -5.24 -41.60 10.60
C VAL A 55 -5.05 -42.90 9.82
N SER A 56 -3.81 -43.32 9.56
CA SER A 56 -3.47 -44.53 8.81
C SER A 56 -3.95 -44.52 7.35
N TRP A 57 -4.12 -43.33 6.75
CA TRP A 57 -4.52 -43.18 5.34
C TRP A 57 -3.32 -42.80 4.45
N GLU A 58 -2.48 -43.80 4.16
CA GLU A 58 -1.21 -43.58 3.46
C GLU A 58 -1.36 -43.04 2.03
N GLY A 59 -2.39 -43.46 1.29
CA GLY A 59 -2.64 -42.96 -0.07
C GLY A 59 -2.90 -41.45 -0.12
N ALA A 60 -3.67 -40.93 0.85
CA ALA A 60 -3.96 -39.51 0.95
C ALA A 60 -2.71 -38.69 1.33
N ASN A 61 -1.84 -39.24 2.18
CA ASN A 61 -0.55 -38.62 2.53
C ASN A 61 0.29 -38.32 1.27
N TYR A 62 0.51 -39.30 0.39
CA TYR A 62 1.27 -39.09 -0.83
C TYR A 62 0.63 -38.08 -1.78
N ALA A 63 -0.70 -38.12 -1.93
CA ALA A 63 -1.42 -37.16 -2.76
C ALA A 63 -1.26 -35.72 -2.26
N VAL A 64 -1.35 -35.51 -0.95
CA VAL A 64 -1.20 -34.19 -0.32
C VAL A 64 0.26 -33.71 -0.36
N ALA A 65 1.23 -34.61 -0.19
CA ALA A 65 2.66 -34.26 -0.29
C ALA A 65 3.06 -33.83 -1.72
N VAL A 66 2.58 -34.54 -2.75
CA VAL A 66 2.81 -34.13 -4.15
C VAL A 66 2.07 -32.83 -4.46
N GLY A 67 0.84 -32.68 -3.97
CA GLY A 67 0.04 -31.46 -4.10
C GLY A 67 0.73 -30.24 -3.48
N SER A 68 1.29 -30.38 -2.27
CA SER A 68 1.99 -29.28 -1.59
C SER A 68 3.28 -28.90 -2.32
N LEU A 69 4.08 -29.86 -2.80
CA LEU A 69 5.28 -29.57 -3.59
C LEU A 69 4.96 -28.83 -4.89
N CYS A 70 3.91 -29.26 -5.60
CA CYS A 70 3.45 -28.60 -6.82
C CYS A 70 2.93 -27.17 -6.54
N ALA A 71 2.14 -27.00 -5.48
CA ALA A 71 1.61 -25.71 -5.06
C ALA A 71 2.74 -24.73 -4.67
N LEU A 72 3.70 -25.17 -3.84
CA LEU A 72 4.84 -24.35 -3.43
C LEU A 72 5.69 -23.93 -4.63
N SER A 73 5.93 -24.84 -5.58
CA SER A 73 6.67 -24.54 -6.82
C SER A 73 5.93 -23.49 -7.68
N THR A 74 4.59 -23.62 -7.79
CA THR A 74 3.76 -22.67 -8.53
C THR A 74 3.75 -21.30 -7.86
N SER A 75 3.63 -21.23 -6.54
CA SER A 75 3.69 -19.98 -5.77
C SER A 75 5.04 -19.29 -5.89
N LEU A 76 6.14 -20.05 -5.89
CA LEU A 76 7.50 -19.52 -6.11
C LEU A 76 7.62 -18.88 -7.50
N LEU A 77 7.19 -19.57 -8.55
CA LEU A 77 7.19 -19.00 -9.91
C LEU A 77 6.30 -17.75 -10.00
N GLY A 78 5.13 -17.80 -9.37
CA GLY A 78 4.19 -16.68 -9.30
C GLY A 78 4.78 -15.43 -8.65
N SER A 79 5.59 -15.58 -7.59
CA SER A 79 6.24 -14.45 -6.92
C SER A 79 7.51 -13.97 -7.63
N MET A 80 8.16 -14.82 -8.43
CA MET A 80 9.36 -14.47 -9.20
C MET A 80 9.06 -13.61 -10.44
N PHE A 81 7.82 -13.57 -10.95
CA PHE A 81 7.49 -12.72 -12.11
C PHE A 81 7.36 -11.23 -11.79
N PRO A 82 6.69 -10.81 -10.70
CA PRO A 82 6.57 -9.39 -10.36
C PRO A 82 7.87 -8.77 -9.85
N MET A 83 8.70 -9.52 -9.12
CA MET A 83 9.88 -8.98 -8.43
C MET A 83 10.88 -8.26 -9.36
N PRO A 84 11.31 -8.84 -10.51
CA PRO A 84 12.18 -8.15 -11.45
C PRO A 84 11.54 -6.91 -12.08
N ARG A 85 10.20 -6.90 -12.24
CA ARG A 85 9.47 -5.75 -12.79
C ARG A 85 9.47 -4.57 -11.82
N ILE A 86 9.29 -4.84 -10.52
CA ILE A 86 9.38 -3.82 -9.46
C ILE A 86 10.79 -3.23 -9.42
N ILE A 87 11.82 -4.07 -9.44
CA ILE A 87 13.22 -3.62 -9.44
C ILE A 87 13.54 -2.80 -10.68
N TYR A 88 13.07 -3.24 -11.85
CA TYR A 88 13.23 -2.52 -13.11
C TYR A 88 12.57 -1.13 -13.03
N ALA A 89 11.32 -1.04 -12.59
CA ALA A 89 10.61 0.24 -12.46
C ALA A 89 11.31 1.18 -11.46
N MET A 90 11.73 0.68 -10.30
CA MET A 90 12.47 1.47 -9.30
C MET A 90 13.84 1.95 -9.82
N ALA A 91 14.50 1.16 -10.68
CA ALA A 91 15.77 1.55 -11.29
C ALA A 91 15.59 2.54 -12.45
N GLU A 92 14.47 2.44 -13.19
CA GLU A 92 14.07 3.38 -14.24
C GLU A 92 13.73 4.76 -13.66
N ASP A 93 13.03 4.80 -12.52
CA ASP A 93 12.74 6.02 -11.77
C ASP A 93 14.01 6.63 -11.10
N GLY A 94 15.13 5.92 -11.13
CA GLY A 94 16.41 6.34 -10.57
C GLY A 94 16.54 6.16 -9.05
N LEU A 95 15.57 5.50 -8.39
CA LEU A 95 15.64 5.17 -6.97
C LEU A 95 16.66 4.05 -6.68
N LEU A 96 16.86 3.13 -7.63
CA LEU A 96 17.88 2.08 -7.59
C LEU A 96 18.92 2.26 -8.71
N PHE A 97 20.04 1.56 -8.62
CA PHE A 97 21.13 1.65 -9.59
C PHE A 97 20.65 1.37 -11.02
N LYS A 98 20.95 2.28 -11.97
CA LYS A 98 20.48 2.22 -13.37
C LYS A 98 20.88 0.94 -14.12
N PHE A 99 21.91 0.22 -13.66
CA PHE A 99 22.30 -1.04 -14.28
C PHE A 99 21.24 -2.14 -14.15
N LEU A 100 20.37 -2.10 -13.13
CA LEU A 100 19.28 -3.06 -12.97
C LEU A 100 18.13 -2.81 -13.95
N ALA A 101 18.00 -1.60 -14.49
CA ALA A 101 17.03 -1.26 -15.52
C ALA A 101 17.45 -1.76 -16.92
N LYS A 102 18.64 -2.37 -17.09
CA LYS A 102 19.10 -2.81 -18.41
C LYS A 102 18.29 -4.02 -18.91
N VAL A 103 17.56 -3.81 -20.00
CA VAL A 103 16.81 -4.85 -20.71
C VAL A 103 17.69 -5.55 -21.74
N SER A 104 17.62 -6.88 -21.82
CA SER A 104 18.35 -7.66 -22.82
C SER A 104 17.67 -7.60 -24.20
N GLU A 105 18.43 -7.27 -25.24
CA GLU A 105 17.91 -7.13 -26.62
C GLU A 105 17.29 -8.42 -27.17
N LYS A 106 17.86 -9.59 -26.82
CA LYS A 106 17.41 -10.90 -27.37
C LYS A 106 16.15 -11.43 -26.71
N ARG A 107 15.96 -11.16 -25.42
CA ARG A 107 14.86 -11.72 -24.61
C ARG A 107 13.82 -10.69 -24.19
N LYS A 108 14.09 -9.39 -24.40
CA LYS A 108 13.23 -8.26 -23.99
C LYS A 108 12.81 -8.35 -22.51
N THR A 109 13.68 -8.89 -21.65
CA THR A 109 13.45 -9.03 -20.21
C THR A 109 14.63 -8.47 -19.40
N PRO A 110 14.39 -7.97 -18.18
CA PRO A 110 15.44 -7.42 -17.31
C PRO A 110 16.22 -8.57 -16.62
N ILE A 111 17.10 -9.22 -17.37
CA ILE A 111 17.85 -10.41 -16.91
C ILE A 111 18.68 -10.10 -15.65
N ILE A 112 19.32 -8.92 -15.60
CA ILE A 112 20.17 -8.53 -14.47
C ILE A 112 19.33 -8.44 -13.20
N ALA A 113 18.17 -7.76 -13.25
CA ALA A 113 17.25 -7.68 -12.12
C ALA A 113 16.80 -9.06 -11.64
N THR A 114 16.44 -9.97 -12.55
CA THR A 114 16.03 -11.34 -12.23
C THR A 114 17.13 -12.15 -11.54
N VAL A 115 18.35 -12.08 -12.06
CA VAL A 115 19.49 -12.81 -11.48
C VAL A 115 19.85 -12.23 -10.12
N THR A 116 19.88 -10.90 -9.98
CA THR A 116 20.19 -10.26 -8.69
C THR A 116 19.13 -10.55 -7.65
N SER A 117 17.85 -10.50 -8.00
CA SER A 117 16.76 -10.74 -7.05
C SER A 117 16.69 -12.20 -6.63
N GLY A 118 16.91 -13.13 -7.56
CA GLY A 118 17.02 -14.56 -7.27
C GLY A 118 18.23 -14.90 -6.40
N ALA A 119 19.39 -14.27 -6.65
CA ALA A 119 20.59 -14.46 -5.83
C ALA A 119 20.37 -13.96 -4.39
N ILE A 120 19.79 -12.77 -4.22
CA ILE A 120 19.44 -12.24 -2.89
C ILE A 120 18.46 -13.17 -2.19
N ALA A 121 17.42 -13.65 -2.88
CA ALA A 121 16.45 -14.59 -2.31
C ALA A 121 17.11 -15.92 -1.88
N ALA A 122 18.04 -16.46 -2.68
CA ALA A 122 18.77 -17.69 -2.35
C ALA A 122 19.67 -17.51 -1.12
N VAL A 123 20.36 -16.37 -1.01
CA VAL A 123 21.16 -16.02 0.18
C VAL A 123 20.26 -15.88 1.40
N MET A 124 19.11 -15.22 1.27
CA MET A 124 18.15 -15.07 2.37
C MET A 124 17.59 -16.42 2.83
N ALA A 125 17.24 -17.31 1.89
CA ALA A 125 16.77 -18.65 2.21
C ALA A 125 17.85 -19.55 2.85
N PHE A 126 19.13 -19.25 2.63
CA PHE A 126 20.24 -19.96 3.25
C PHE A 126 20.59 -19.45 4.65
N LEU A 127 20.45 -18.14 4.90
CA LEU A 127 20.87 -17.49 6.14
C LEU A 127 19.78 -17.42 7.22
N PHE A 128 18.50 -17.46 6.85
CA PHE A 128 17.38 -17.23 7.77
C PHE A 128 16.44 -18.42 7.83
N ASP A 129 15.92 -18.69 9.03
CA ASP A 129 14.88 -19.70 9.23
C ASP A 129 13.54 -19.26 8.62
N LEU A 130 12.70 -20.24 8.26
CA LEU A 130 11.39 -19.99 7.66
C LEU A 130 10.53 -19.05 8.52
N LYS A 131 10.53 -19.24 9.85
CA LYS A 131 9.75 -18.41 10.77
C LYS A 131 10.17 -16.94 10.69
N ASP A 132 11.48 -16.69 10.67
CA ASP A 132 12.06 -15.36 10.60
C ASP A 132 11.74 -14.65 9.27
N LEU A 133 11.80 -15.41 8.17
CA LEU A 133 11.44 -14.92 6.84
C LEU A 133 9.95 -14.57 6.75
N VAL A 134 9.08 -15.39 7.33
CA VAL A 134 7.62 -15.15 7.40
C VAL A 134 7.31 -13.92 8.25
N ASP A 135 7.96 -13.76 9.40
CA ASP A 135 7.77 -12.61 10.28
C ASP A 135 8.24 -11.31 9.60
N LEU A 136 9.37 -11.34 8.87
CA LEU A 136 9.86 -10.21 8.06
C LEU A 136 8.95 -9.85 6.88
N MET A 137 8.39 -10.86 6.19
CA MET A 137 7.39 -10.64 5.14
C MET A 137 6.11 -10.05 5.71
N SER A 138 5.67 -10.53 6.87
CA SER A 138 4.46 -10.08 7.55
C SER A 138 4.55 -8.62 7.96
N ILE A 139 5.63 -8.19 8.65
CA ILE A 139 5.79 -6.78 9.02
C ILE A 139 5.80 -5.85 7.81
N GLY A 140 6.46 -6.25 6.71
CA GLY A 140 6.51 -5.46 5.47
C GLY A 140 5.14 -5.32 4.80
N THR A 141 4.38 -6.41 4.71
CA THR A 141 3.03 -6.41 4.10
C THR A 141 2.02 -5.64 4.95
N LEU A 142 2.05 -5.78 6.28
CA LEU A 142 1.20 -5.03 7.20
C LEU A 142 1.48 -3.52 7.13
N LEU A 143 2.74 -3.12 7.05
CA LEU A 143 3.12 -1.72 6.86
C LEU A 143 2.62 -1.19 5.51
N ALA A 144 2.82 -1.93 4.43
CA ALA A 144 2.34 -1.55 3.10
C ALA A 144 0.81 -1.38 3.05
N TYR A 145 0.05 -2.31 3.66
CA TYR A 145 -1.41 -2.19 3.74
C TYR A 145 -1.86 -0.99 4.57
N SER A 146 -1.14 -0.68 5.65
CA SER A 146 -1.42 0.50 6.48
C SER A 146 -1.16 1.79 5.71
N LEU A 147 -0.06 1.84 4.94
CA LEU A 147 0.26 2.97 4.07
C LEU A 147 -0.79 3.14 2.96
N VAL A 148 -1.19 2.06 2.29
CA VAL A 148 -2.24 2.11 1.25
C VAL A 148 -3.57 2.59 1.85
N ALA A 149 -3.95 2.11 3.03
CA ALA A 149 -5.15 2.57 3.73
C ALA A 149 -5.08 4.08 4.05
N ALA A 150 -3.92 4.56 4.53
CA ALA A 150 -3.69 5.98 4.78
C ALA A 150 -3.72 6.81 3.47
N CYS A 151 -3.11 6.33 2.39
CA CYS A 151 -3.14 6.98 1.08
C CYS A 151 -4.56 7.09 0.52
N VAL A 152 -5.37 6.02 0.61
CA VAL A 152 -6.77 6.06 0.18
C VAL A 152 -7.57 7.09 0.98
N LEU A 153 -7.30 7.21 2.29
CA LEU A 153 -7.91 8.22 3.14
C LEU A 153 -7.50 9.62 2.70
N VAL A 154 -6.21 9.89 2.50
CA VAL A 154 -5.71 11.22 2.10
C VAL A 154 -6.19 11.62 0.69
N LEU A 155 -6.04 10.73 -0.30
CA LEU A 155 -6.39 11.01 -1.69
C LEU A 155 -7.88 11.25 -1.92
N ARG A 156 -8.76 10.73 -1.04
CA ARG A 156 -10.21 10.93 -1.17
C ARG A 156 -10.67 12.36 -0.86
N TYR A 157 -9.92 13.08 -0.04
CA TYR A 157 -10.28 14.43 0.43
C TYR A 157 -9.33 15.53 -0.06
N GLN A 158 -8.25 15.18 -0.76
CA GLN A 158 -7.43 16.18 -1.42
C GLN A 158 -8.16 16.78 -2.64
N PRO A 159 -8.03 18.10 -2.88
CA PRO A 159 -8.50 18.72 -4.10
C PRO A 159 -7.78 18.12 -5.30
N GLU A 160 -8.48 18.03 -6.42
CA GLU A 160 -7.92 17.55 -7.68
C GLU A 160 -6.70 18.40 -8.05
N GLN A 161 -5.50 17.82 -8.00
CA GLN A 161 -4.35 18.38 -8.68
C GLN A 161 -4.49 17.98 -10.15
N PRO A 162 -4.48 18.93 -11.10
CA PRO A 162 -4.42 18.58 -12.51
C PRO A 162 -3.08 17.92 -12.77
N ASN A 163 -3.05 16.58 -12.70
CA ASN A 163 -1.87 15.81 -13.08
C ASN A 163 -1.64 16.03 -14.58
N LEU A 164 -0.51 16.64 -14.94
CA LEU A 164 -0.03 16.82 -16.31
C LEU A 164 -0.02 15.50 -17.11
N ALA A 165 0.18 14.37 -16.42
CA ALA A 165 0.07 13.02 -16.98
C ALA A 165 -1.34 12.67 -17.51
N TYR A 166 -2.40 13.24 -16.92
CA TYR A 166 -3.78 13.06 -17.37
C TYR A 166 -4.09 13.92 -18.62
N GLN A 167 -3.43 15.07 -18.77
CA GLN A 167 -3.56 15.92 -19.96
C GLN A 167 -2.95 15.28 -21.22
N MET A 168 -1.84 14.54 -21.10
CA MET A 168 -1.22 13.83 -22.23
C MET A 168 -2.05 12.62 -22.71
N ALA A 169 -2.71 11.91 -21.80
CA ALA A 169 -3.59 10.80 -22.17
C ALA A 169 -4.86 11.28 -22.90
N ARG A 170 -5.41 12.43 -22.52
CA ARG A 170 -6.60 13.00 -23.16
C ARG A 170 -6.33 13.54 -24.57
N THR A 171 -5.13 14.02 -24.84
CA THR A 171 -4.73 14.49 -26.18
C THR A 171 -4.53 13.35 -27.19
N THR A 172 -4.49 12.09 -26.75
CA THR A 172 -4.31 10.93 -27.64
C THR A 172 -5.63 10.26 -28.02
N GLU A 173 -6.71 10.41 -27.23
CA GLU A 173 -8.00 9.74 -27.51
C GLU A 173 -9.03 10.61 -28.25
N GLU A 174 -8.89 11.94 -28.31
CA GLU A 174 -9.89 12.84 -28.92
C GLU A 174 -9.65 13.19 -30.42
N THR A 175 -8.94 12.35 -31.20
CA THR A 175 -8.78 12.60 -32.66
C THR A 175 -9.92 12.03 -33.53
N ASP A 176 -10.77 11.16 -33.01
CA ASP A 176 -11.91 10.61 -33.78
C ASP A 176 -13.23 10.77 -33.00
N ASN A 177 -13.93 11.88 -33.21
CA ASN A 177 -15.37 11.93 -33.52
C ASN A 177 -15.92 13.36 -33.36
N ASN A 178 -16.22 13.98 -34.50
CA ASN A 178 -17.13 15.12 -34.59
C ASN A 178 -18.56 14.66 -34.27
N GLU A 179 -19.17 15.19 -33.22
CA GLU A 179 -20.57 15.64 -33.27
C GLU A 179 -20.88 16.62 -32.13
N SER A 180 -21.51 17.73 -32.52
CA SER A 180 -21.79 18.93 -31.76
C SER A 180 -22.83 18.74 -30.66
N VAL A 181 -22.50 19.11 -29.42
CA VAL A 181 -23.47 19.71 -28.49
C VAL A 181 -22.76 20.83 -27.72
N SER A 182 -23.14 22.06 -28.08
CA SER A 182 -22.84 23.28 -27.34
C SER A 182 -23.60 23.29 -26.02
N THR A 183 -22.93 23.66 -24.93
CA THR A 183 -23.30 24.84 -24.12
C THR A 183 -22.30 25.07 -22.98
N SER A 184 -21.72 26.28 -23.03
CA SER A 184 -21.30 27.08 -21.88
C SER A 184 -19.95 26.76 -21.25
N GLU A 185 -18.91 27.32 -21.88
CA GLU A 185 -17.82 27.98 -21.15
C GLU A 185 -18.43 28.84 -20.03
N SER A 186 -18.05 28.58 -18.78
CA SER A 186 -18.13 29.60 -17.74
C SER A 186 -16.80 29.63 -17.03
N GLN A 187 -16.11 30.75 -17.27
CA GLN A 187 -15.07 31.30 -16.43
C GLN A 187 -15.35 31.00 -14.95
N THR A 188 -14.46 30.26 -14.29
CA THR A 188 -14.21 30.49 -12.87
C THR A 188 -12.86 31.16 -12.78
N GLY A 189 -12.93 32.48 -12.77
CA GLY A 189 -11.80 33.35 -12.59
C GLY A 189 -11.03 33.03 -11.31
N PHE A 190 -9.77 33.42 -11.35
CA PHE A 190 -8.89 33.65 -10.22
C PHE A 190 -9.66 34.42 -9.13
N LEU A 191 -10.28 33.71 -8.19
CA LEU A 191 -10.86 34.32 -7.00
C LEU A 191 -9.77 34.45 -5.93
N PRO A 192 -9.76 35.55 -5.15
CA PRO A 192 -8.67 35.88 -4.26
C PRO A 192 -8.50 34.79 -3.20
N GLU A 193 -7.24 34.48 -2.85
CA GLU A 193 -6.91 33.69 -1.67
C GLU A 193 -7.42 34.43 -0.41
N GLU A 194 -8.60 34.06 0.06
CA GLU A 194 -9.02 34.37 1.42
C GLU A 194 -8.31 33.39 2.36
N GLU A 195 -7.30 33.88 3.08
CA GLU A 195 -6.70 33.18 4.21
C GLU A 195 -7.76 32.90 5.28
N GLU A 196 -8.50 31.79 5.15
CA GLU A 196 -9.45 31.37 6.19
C GLU A 196 -8.68 30.92 7.43
N LYS A 197 -8.67 31.82 8.42
CA LYS A 197 -8.11 31.60 9.77
C LYS A 197 -8.65 30.30 10.37
N CYS A 198 -7.73 29.52 10.95
CA CYS A 198 -7.98 28.25 11.63
C CYS A 198 -9.07 28.40 12.73
N SER A 199 -10.33 28.13 12.39
CA SER A 199 -11.47 28.20 13.31
C SER A 199 -12.02 26.79 13.54
N LEU A 200 -12.17 26.38 14.79
CA LEU A 200 -12.73 25.07 15.17
C LEU A 200 -14.14 24.83 14.56
N ARG A 201 -14.87 25.91 14.25
CA ARG A 201 -16.15 25.83 13.54
C ARG A 201 -16.02 25.46 12.07
N ALA A 202 -14.96 25.90 11.39
CA ALA A 202 -14.67 25.58 10.00
C ALA A 202 -14.22 24.12 9.82
N ILE A 203 -13.62 23.52 10.84
CA ILE A 203 -13.22 22.09 10.85
C ILE A 203 -14.44 21.17 11.01
N LEU A 204 -15.44 21.57 11.81
CA LEU A 204 -16.61 20.73 12.12
C LEU A 204 -17.77 20.90 11.12
N CYS A 205 -17.87 22.07 10.49
CA CYS A 205 -18.84 22.39 9.44
C CYS A 205 -18.15 23.18 8.31
N PRO A 206 -17.58 22.50 7.30
CA PRO A 206 -17.00 23.18 6.15
C PRO A 206 -18.10 23.92 5.35
N PRO A 207 -17.92 25.21 5.03
CA PRO A 207 -18.94 26.00 4.33
C PRO A 207 -19.03 25.72 2.82
N ASN A 208 -18.01 25.07 2.22
CA ASN A 208 -17.89 24.89 0.78
C ASN A 208 -18.13 23.42 0.35
N SER A 209 -18.82 23.25 -0.79
CA SER A 209 -19.23 21.95 -1.35
C SER A 209 -18.15 21.17 -2.11
N ASP A 210 -16.97 21.78 -2.28
CA ASP A 210 -15.86 21.23 -3.06
C ASP A 210 -14.59 21.18 -2.20
N PRO A 211 -13.72 20.16 -2.39
CA PRO A 211 -12.51 20.01 -1.60
C PRO A 211 -11.58 21.22 -1.84
N SER A 212 -11.22 21.92 -0.77
CA SER A 212 -10.23 23.00 -0.80
C SER A 212 -8.86 22.48 -0.35
N LYS A 213 -7.77 23.20 -0.68
CA LYS A 213 -6.40 22.89 -0.19
C LYS A 213 -6.35 22.81 1.35
N PHE A 214 -7.21 23.57 2.03
CA PHE A 214 -7.38 23.52 3.48
C PHE A 214 -8.01 22.20 3.94
N SER A 215 -9.07 21.71 3.29
CA SER A 215 -9.68 20.40 3.59
C SER A 215 -8.68 19.26 3.41
N GLY A 216 -7.90 19.26 2.32
CA GLY A 216 -6.84 18.28 2.09
C GLY A 216 -5.75 18.31 3.17
N SER A 217 -5.34 19.50 3.63
CA SER A 217 -4.36 19.65 4.72
C SER A 217 -4.91 19.15 6.05
N VAL A 218 -6.17 19.46 6.37
CA VAL A 218 -6.83 18.97 7.59
C VAL A 218 -6.94 17.45 7.59
N VAL A 219 -7.28 16.81 6.48
CA VAL A 219 -7.33 15.34 6.39
C VAL A 219 -5.95 14.71 6.49
N ASN A 220 -4.92 15.33 5.91
CA ASN A 220 -3.55 14.87 6.06
C ASN A 220 -3.12 14.87 7.54
N ILE A 221 -3.29 16.01 8.22
CA ILE A 221 -3.00 16.15 9.66
C ILE A 221 -3.84 15.16 10.48
N SER A 222 -5.13 15.03 10.19
CA SER A 222 -6.03 14.11 10.89
C SER A 222 -5.60 12.65 10.73
N THR A 223 -5.15 12.26 9.52
CA THR A 223 -4.65 10.92 9.23
C THR A 223 -3.36 10.62 10.00
N PHE A 224 -2.43 11.58 10.06
CA PHE A 224 -1.22 11.46 10.89
C PHE A 224 -1.53 11.36 12.38
N ILE A 225 -2.49 12.15 12.88
CA ILE A 225 -2.93 12.08 14.28
C ILE A 225 -3.54 10.71 14.59
N ILE A 226 -4.41 10.17 13.72
CA ILE A 226 -4.97 8.82 13.89
C ILE A 226 -3.85 7.78 13.92
N GLY A 227 -2.90 7.85 12.99
CA GLY A 227 -1.76 6.93 12.95
C GLY A 227 -0.94 6.97 14.24
N PHE A 228 -0.62 8.17 14.74
CA PHE A 228 0.13 8.34 15.98
C PHE A 228 -0.64 7.85 17.21
N LEU A 229 -1.94 8.14 17.29
CA LEU A 229 -2.80 7.66 18.38
C LEU A 229 -2.91 6.13 18.40
N ILE A 230 -3.07 5.50 17.23
CA ILE A 230 -3.13 4.03 17.12
C ILE A 230 -1.79 3.41 17.55
N VAL A 231 -0.67 3.89 17.01
CA VAL A 231 0.66 3.38 17.35
C VAL A 231 0.96 3.59 18.84
N GLY A 232 0.71 4.78 19.37
CA GLY A 232 0.91 5.09 20.79
C GLY A 232 0.05 4.22 21.71
N SER A 233 -1.21 3.97 21.34
CA SER A 233 -2.10 3.06 22.10
C SER A 233 -1.58 1.62 22.08
N CYS A 234 -1.14 1.14 20.91
CA CYS A 234 -0.60 -0.21 20.77
C CYS A 234 0.73 -0.39 21.52
N ILE A 235 1.59 0.63 21.59
CA ILE A 235 2.80 0.62 22.43
C ILE A 235 2.42 0.59 23.92
N LEU A 236 1.42 1.38 24.32
CA LEU A 236 0.99 1.43 25.71
C LEU A 236 0.41 0.10 26.20
N THR A 237 -0.23 -0.69 25.33
CA THR A 237 -0.64 -2.08 25.64
C THR A 237 0.52 -3.05 25.86
N ALA A 238 1.69 -2.78 25.29
CA ALA A 238 2.87 -3.62 25.50
C ALA A 238 3.49 -3.38 26.88
N ILE A 239 3.21 -2.24 27.50
CA ILE A 239 3.57 -1.92 28.88
C ILE A 239 2.51 -2.53 29.80
N GLU A 240 2.95 -3.23 30.84
CA GLU A 240 2.16 -4.06 31.75
C GLU A 240 0.78 -3.49 32.14
N PRO A 241 -0.31 -4.28 32.18
CA PRO A 241 -1.69 -3.78 32.17
C PRO A 241 -2.13 -3.19 33.52
N SER A 242 -1.75 -1.94 33.78
CA SER A 242 -2.28 -1.15 34.89
C SER A 242 -3.69 -0.61 34.57
N ILE A 243 -4.47 -0.29 35.60
CA ILE A 243 -5.79 0.36 35.47
C ILE A 243 -5.66 1.69 34.71
N LEU A 244 -4.54 2.40 34.91
CA LEU A 244 -4.21 3.65 34.23
C LEU A 244 -4.09 3.46 32.72
N ILE A 245 -3.45 2.38 32.27
CA ILE A 245 -3.29 2.05 30.85
C ILE A 245 -4.64 1.75 30.18
N LYS A 246 -5.56 1.10 30.88
CA LYS A 246 -6.94 0.89 30.37
C LYS A 246 -7.70 2.21 30.18
N ALA A 247 -7.54 3.16 31.10
CA ALA A 247 -8.16 4.48 30.97
C ALA A 247 -7.57 5.28 29.79
N VAL A 248 -6.25 5.24 29.58
CA VAL A 248 -5.60 5.88 28.42
C VAL A 248 -6.08 5.25 27.10
N TRP A 249 -6.28 3.93 27.06
CA TRP A 249 -6.85 3.26 25.88
C TRP A 249 -8.25 3.74 25.52
N ILE A 250 -9.12 3.91 26.52
CA ILE A 250 -10.48 4.43 26.30
C ILE A 250 -10.41 5.86 25.76
N ILE A 251 -9.54 6.70 26.32
CA ILE A 251 -9.34 8.09 25.87
C ILE A 251 -8.83 8.12 24.42
N ALA A 252 -7.85 7.29 24.09
CA ALA A 252 -7.31 7.21 22.74
C ALA A 252 -8.34 6.69 21.72
N ALA A 253 -9.15 5.70 22.09
CA ALA A 253 -10.25 5.21 21.25
C ALA A 253 -11.30 6.30 21.00
N ILE A 254 -11.66 7.09 22.02
CA ILE A 254 -12.56 8.24 21.87
C ILE A 254 -11.95 9.28 20.94
N LEU A 255 -10.66 9.60 21.08
CA LEU A 255 -9.96 10.54 20.19
C LEU A 255 -9.95 10.06 18.74
N VAL A 256 -9.67 8.78 18.49
CA VAL A 256 -9.71 8.19 17.14
C VAL A 256 -11.11 8.28 16.54
N LEU A 257 -12.17 8.03 17.32
CA LEU A 257 -13.55 8.19 16.88
C LEU A 257 -13.90 9.65 16.55
N VAL A 258 -13.45 10.60 17.38
CA VAL A 258 -13.66 12.04 17.15
C VAL A 258 -12.95 12.49 15.86
N VAL A 259 -11.69 12.11 15.66
CA VAL A 259 -10.95 12.48 14.44
C VAL A 259 -11.54 11.80 13.21
N SER A 260 -12.00 10.54 13.32
CA SER A 260 -12.72 9.85 12.25
C SER A 260 -14.04 10.55 11.91
N PHE A 261 -14.77 11.06 12.90
CA PHE A 261 -15.99 11.85 12.69
C PHE A 261 -15.70 13.17 11.97
N VAL A 262 -14.59 13.85 12.31
CA VAL A 262 -14.14 15.05 11.60
C VAL A 262 -13.84 14.76 10.13
N ILE A 263 -13.16 13.64 9.83
CA ILE A 263 -12.90 13.22 8.44
C ILE A 263 -14.20 12.91 7.70
N TRP A 264 -15.14 12.23 8.37
CA TRP A 264 -16.44 11.91 7.77
C TRP A 264 -17.26 13.16 7.41
N LYS A 265 -17.06 14.27 8.13
CA LYS A 265 -17.71 15.56 7.87
C LYS A 265 -17.06 16.39 6.76
N GLN A 266 -15.87 16.02 6.28
CA GLN A 266 -15.18 16.76 5.23
C GLN A 266 -15.78 16.49 3.84
N PRO A 267 -15.78 17.48 2.92
CA PRO A 267 -16.29 17.30 1.57
C PRO A 267 -15.43 16.28 0.80
N GLU A 268 -16.07 15.26 0.25
CA GLU A 268 -15.39 14.25 -0.56
C GLU A 268 -15.12 14.77 -1.98
N SER A 269 -13.98 14.39 -2.55
CA SER A 269 -13.70 14.62 -3.96
C SER A 269 -14.71 13.91 -4.87
N LYS A 270 -15.30 14.64 -5.83
CA LYS A 270 -16.26 14.10 -6.83
C LYS A 270 -15.59 13.29 -7.94
N THR A 271 -14.27 13.07 -7.85
CA THR A 271 -13.51 12.35 -8.87
C THR A 271 -14.03 10.92 -9.05
N LYS A 272 -14.16 10.49 -10.31
CA LYS A 272 -14.48 9.11 -10.66
C LYS A 272 -13.22 8.27 -10.48
N LEU A 273 -12.89 7.91 -9.24
CA LEU A 273 -11.85 6.93 -8.97
C LEU A 273 -12.26 5.58 -9.59
N SER A 274 -11.32 4.93 -10.27
CA SER A 274 -11.48 3.58 -10.84
C SER A 274 -11.90 2.54 -9.78
N PHE A 275 -11.63 2.83 -8.51
CA PHE A 275 -11.95 2.02 -7.35
C PHE A 275 -12.55 2.89 -6.23
N LYS A 276 -13.79 2.59 -5.81
CA LYS A 276 -14.43 3.23 -4.65
C LYS A 276 -14.52 2.24 -3.50
N VAL A 277 -13.87 2.56 -2.39
CA VAL A 277 -14.02 1.84 -1.12
C VAL A 277 -15.33 2.28 -0.46
N PRO A 278 -16.26 1.35 -0.14
CA PRO A 278 -17.46 1.69 0.63
C PRO A 278 -17.10 1.93 2.12
N LEU A 279 -17.87 2.73 2.86
CA LEU A 279 -17.66 3.00 4.30
C LEU A 279 -16.33 3.72 4.65
N LEU A 280 -16.01 4.81 3.96
CA LEU A 280 -15.00 5.78 4.42
C LEU A 280 -15.58 6.64 5.56
N PRO A 281 -14.81 7.00 6.60
CA PRO A 281 -13.39 6.67 6.86
C PRO A 281 -13.15 5.41 7.70
N LEU A 282 -14.22 4.70 8.10
CA LEU A 282 -14.15 3.61 9.08
C LEU A 282 -13.31 2.42 8.61
N LEU A 283 -13.44 1.98 7.36
CA LEU A 283 -12.68 0.83 6.84
C LEU A 283 -11.15 1.06 6.88
N PRO A 284 -10.59 2.16 6.34
CA PRO A 284 -9.17 2.46 6.47
C PRO A 284 -8.67 2.52 7.91
N VAL A 285 -9.43 3.15 8.82
CA VAL A 285 -9.04 3.28 10.23
C VAL A 285 -8.99 1.93 10.92
N VAL A 286 -10.00 1.08 10.72
CA VAL A 286 -10.02 -0.30 11.25
C VAL A 286 -8.87 -1.12 10.66
N SER A 287 -8.59 -0.97 9.37
CA SER A 287 -7.46 -1.66 8.72
C SER A 287 -6.11 -1.26 9.31
N ILE A 288 -5.85 0.03 9.49
CA ILE A 288 -4.60 0.52 10.12
C ILE A 288 -4.50 0.00 11.55
N PHE A 289 -5.60 0.04 12.31
CA PHE A 289 -5.63 -0.47 13.67
C PHE A 289 -5.26 -1.95 13.76
N VAL A 290 -5.92 -2.81 12.97
CA VAL A 290 -5.66 -4.25 12.96
C VAL A 290 -4.23 -4.54 12.52
N ASN A 291 -3.73 -3.85 11.50
CA ASN A 291 -2.38 -4.05 11.01
C ASN A 291 -1.32 -3.68 12.06
N VAL A 292 -1.45 -2.50 12.69
CA VAL A 292 -0.53 -2.05 13.74
C VAL A 292 -0.59 -2.98 14.96
N TYR A 293 -1.78 -3.44 15.34
CA TYR A 293 -1.94 -4.41 16.42
C TYR A 293 -1.22 -5.73 16.13
N LEU A 294 -1.34 -6.27 14.92
CA LEU A 294 -0.62 -7.47 14.49
C LEU A 294 0.90 -7.26 14.46
N MET A 295 1.36 -6.07 14.05
CA MET A 295 2.78 -5.73 14.07
C MET A 295 3.37 -5.73 15.49
N MET A 296 2.59 -5.32 16.51
CA MET A 296 3.05 -5.34 17.91
C MET A 296 3.14 -6.75 18.52
N GLN A 297 2.52 -7.76 17.90
CA GLN A 297 2.66 -9.15 18.35
C GLN A 297 3.92 -9.83 17.81
N LEU A 298 4.64 -9.19 16.89
CA LEU A 298 5.89 -9.72 16.34
C LEU A 298 7.04 -9.57 17.33
N ASP A 299 7.96 -10.52 17.29
CA ASP A 299 9.12 -10.55 18.17
C ASP A 299 10.07 -9.36 17.95
N LEU A 300 10.81 -8.97 19.01
CA LEU A 300 11.79 -7.89 18.96
C LEU A 300 12.86 -8.14 17.89
N GLY A 301 13.25 -9.41 17.69
CA GLY A 301 14.19 -9.80 16.64
C GLY A 301 13.73 -9.41 15.24
N THR A 302 12.42 -9.51 14.97
CA THR A 302 11.82 -9.10 13.69
C THR A 302 11.92 -7.60 13.49
N TRP A 303 11.65 -6.80 14.52
CA TRP A 303 11.79 -5.34 14.47
C TRP A 303 13.23 -4.90 14.21
N ILE A 304 14.20 -5.55 14.84
CA ILE A 304 15.63 -5.27 14.61
C ILE A 304 16.00 -5.56 13.15
N ARG A 305 15.63 -6.73 12.63
CA ARG A 305 15.90 -7.11 11.23
C ARG A 305 15.25 -6.14 10.25
N PHE A 306 13.98 -5.81 10.48
CA PHE A 306 13.26 -4.83 9.68
C PHE A 306 13.95 -3.45 9.70
N ALA A 307 14.39 -2.98 10.86
CA ALA A 307 15.12 -1.72 11.00
C ALA A 307 16.45 -1.73 10.24
N ILE A 308 17.19 -2.84 10.25
CA ILE A 308 18.43 -3.00 9.47
C ILE A 308 18.14 -2.89 7.97
N TRP A 309 17.12 -3.59 7.47
CA TRP A 309 16.73 -3.53 6.06
C TRP A 309 16.26 -2.14 5.64
N MET A 310 15.49 -1.46 6.48
CA MET A 310 15.09 -0.07 6.27
C MET A 310 16.31 0.86 6.23
N LEU A 311 17.27 0.67 7.13
CA LEU A 311 18.51 1.45 7.15
C LEU A 311 19.31 1.26 5.85
N ILE A 312 19.46 0.02 5.38
CA ILE A 312 20.12 -0.27 4.10
C ILE A 312 19.39 0.44 2.94
N GLY A 313 18.06 0.35 2.91
CA GLY A 313 17.23 1.04 1.91
C GLY A 313 17.41 2.55 1.94
N PHE A 314 17.41 3.17 3.13
CA PHE A 314 17.65 4.60 3.29
C PHE A 314 19.06 5.00 2.87
N VAL A 315 20.08 4.22 3.21
CA VAL A 315 21.46 4.48 2.77
C VAL A 315 21.53 4.50 1.25
N ILE A 316 20.94 3.52 0.56
CA ILE A 316 20.89 3.49 -0.92
C ILE A 316 20.14 4.72 -1.45
N TYR A 317 18.99 5.06 -0.86
CA TYR A 317 18.19 6.21 -1.27
C TYR A 317 18.93 7.54 -1.12
N PHE A 318 19.54 7.81 0.04
CA PHE A 318 20.22 9.08 0.30
C PHE A 318 21.57 9.20 -0.43
N THR A 319 22.28 8.09 -0.64
CA THR A 319 23.59 8.13 -1.34
C THR A 319 23.44 8.15 -2.86
N TYR A 320 22.46 7.44 -3.41
CA TYR A 320 22.29 7.30 -4.86
C TYR A 320 20.96 7.88 -5.34
N GLY A 321 19.84 7.45 -4.74
CA GLY A 321 18.49 7.74 -5.23
C GLY A 321 18.15 9.23 -5.30
N ILE A 322 18.53 10.01 -4.29
CA ILE A 322 18.20 11.45 -4.23
C ILE A 322 18.84 12.25 -5.38
N TRP A 323 20.05 11.85 -5.81
CA TRP A 323 20.80 12.53 -6.86
C TRP A 323 20.44 12.06 -8.27
N HIS A 324 19.91 10.85 -8.41
CA HIS A 324 19.65 10.22 -9.70
C HIS A 324 18.15 10.06 -10.02
N SER A 325 17.27 10.46 -9.10
CA SER A 325 15.83 10.34 -9.30
C SER A 325 15.35 11.23 -10.46
N VAL A 326 14.40 10.70 -11.22
CA VAL A 326 13.78 11.40 -12.34
C VAL A 326 13.05 12.66 -11.86
N GLU A 327 12.42 12.61 -10.69
CA GLU A 327 11.75 13.75 -10.04
C GLU A 327 12.70 14.92 -9.75
N ALA A 328 13.93 14.63 -9.28
CA ALA A 328 14.95 15.64 -9.06
C ALA A 328 15.39 16.33 -10.36
N THR A 329 15.36 15.58 -11.48
CA THR A 329 15.68 16.12 -12.81
C THR A 329 14.54 17.02 -13.32
N TYR A 330 13.28 16.61 -13.11
CA TYR A 330 12.12 17.42 -13.48
C TYR A 330 12.05 18.74 -12.70
N THR A 331 12.26 18.70 -11.38
CA THR A 331 12.29 19.92 -10.55
C THR A 331 13.42 20.87 -10.96
N ALA A 332 14.63 20.35 -11.21
CA ALA A 332 15.73 21.16 -11.71
C ALA A 332 15.44 21.78 -13.09
N THR A 333 14.75 21.05 -13.98
CA THR A 333 14.37 21.57 -15.31
C THR A 333 13.30 22.65 -15.20
N ALA A 334 12.28 22.43 -14.35
CA ALA A 334 11.22 23.40 -14.09
C ALA A 334 11.74 24.70 -13.46
N ASP A 335 12.74 24.62 -12.58
CA ASP A 335 13.40 25.80 -12.01
C ASP A 335 14.18 26.59 -13.07
N VAL A 336 14.81 25.91 -14.04
CA VAL A 336 15.50 26.56 -15.16
C VAL A 336 14.52 27.26 -16.09
N GLU A 337 13.40 26.62 -16.46
CA GLU A 337 12.35 27.24 -17.28
C GLU A 337 11.71 28.45 -16.58
N ARG A 338 11.38 28.32 -15.29
CA ARG A 338 10.82 29.43 -14.51
C ARG A 338 11.79 30.62 -14.41
N ASN A 339 13.09 30.36 -14.25
CA ASN A 339 14.10 31.41 -14.23
C ASN A 339 14.34 32.04 -15.61
N ALA A 340 14.17 31.28 -16.70
CA ALA A 340 14.24 31.80 -18.07
C ALA A 340 13.06 32.73 -18.41
N ASP A 341 11.84 32.37 -18.03
CA ASP A 341 10.64 33.20 -18.22
C ASP A 341 10.69 34.49 -17.37
N ALA A 342 11.18 34.40 -16.13
CA ALA A 342 11.38 35.58 -15.28
C ALA A 342 12.43 36.56 -15.85
N GLY A 343 13.42 36.06 -16.60
CA GLY A 343 14.40 36.89 -17.31
C GLY A 343 13.85 37.58 -18.56
N SER A 344 12.86 36.97 -19.22
CA SER A 344 12.18 37.52 -20.41
C SER A 344 11.25 38.69 -20.07
N ASP A 345 10.50 38.60 -18.98
CA ASP A 345 9.55 39.64 -18.57
C ASP A 345 10.23 40.90 -18.00
N SER A 346 11.49 40.83 -17.58
CA SER A 346 12.24 42.01 -17.13
C SER A 346 12.80 42.86 -18.29
N CYS A 347 12.65 42.41 -19.55
CA CYS A 347 13.22 43.07 -20.73
C CYS A 347 12.18 43.72 -21.67
N LYS A 348 10.93 43.90 -21.22
CA LYS A 348 9.87 44.69 -21.88
C LYS A 348 9.47 45.89 -21.05
#